data_AF-A0A7G2RRE4-F1
#
_entry.id   AF-A0A7G2RRE4-F1
#
_cell.length_a   1.000
_cell.length_b   1.000
_cell.length_c   1.000
_cell.angle_alpha   90.00
_cell.angle_beta   90.00
_cell.angle_gamma   90.00
#
_symmetry.space_group_name_H-M   'P 1'
#
loop_
_entity.id
_entity.type
_entity.pdbx_description
1 polymer ?
#
loop_
_entity_poly.entity_id
_entity_poly.type
_entity_poly.pdbx_seq_one_letter_code
_entity_poly.pdbx_strand_id
1 'polypeptide(L)'
;MGAGSSTLRANKFNRYFSAVVSGDDVRASKPAPDCYLLALQRLGVSSGECLAIEDTQHGLEAASKAGIDCVALPAYSGPFRSLIPV
;
A
#
# COMPACT_ATOMS: atom_id res chain seq x y z
N MET A 1 14.99 -12.38 -1.32
CA MET A 1 14.33 -11.21 -1.95
C MET A 1 12.84 -11.36 -1.67
N GLY A 2 12.22 -10.37 -1.00
CA GLY A 2 10.87 -10.51 -0.47
C GLY A 2 9.77 -10.59 -1.54
N ALA A 3 8.62 -11.17 -1.17
CA ALA A 3 7.52 -11.52 -2.07
C ALA A 3 6.92 -10.31 -2.82
N GLY A 4 6.97 -9.10 -2.25
CA GLY A 4 6.47 -7.88 -2.90
C GLY A 4 7.26 -7.51 -4.16
N SER A 5 8.56 -7.76 -4.17
CA SER A 5 9.42 -7.41 -5.32
C SER A 5 9.23 -8.33 -6.53
N SER A 6 8.79 -9.58 -6.33
CA SER A 6 8.53 -10.52 -7.42
C SER A 6 7.29 -10.14 -8.23
N THR A 7 6.18 -9.77 -7.56
CA THR A 7 4.93 -9.37 -8.24
C THR A 7 5.14 -8.12 -9.11
N LEU A 8 5.87 -7.13 -8.59
CA LEU A 8 6.17 -5.90 -9.33
C LEU A 8 7.04 -6.17 -10.58
N ARG A 9 8.03 -7.06 -10.48
CA ARG A 9 8.87 -7.45 -11.63
C ARG A 9 8.10 -8.26 -12.67
N ALA A 10 7.31 -9.24 -12.24
CA ALA A 10 6.51 -10.07 -13.14
C ALA A 10 5.55 -9.21 -13.99
N ASN A 11 5.01 -8.13 -13.42
CA ASN A 11 4.12 -7.19 -14.09
C ASN A 11 4.83 -5.95 -14.68
N LYS A 12 6.18 -5.90 -14.65
CA LYS A 12 7.00 -4.78 -15.17
C LYS A 12 6.67 -3.41 -14.57
N PHE A 13 6.19 -3.38 -13.32
CA PHE A 13 5.86 -2.16 -12.60
C PHE A 13 6.99 -1.63 -11.73
N ASN A 14 8.04 -2.40 -11.51
CA ASN A 14 9.17 -2.03 -10.63
C ASN A 14 9.79 -0.66 -10.94
N ARG A 15 9.73 -0.20 -12.20
CA ARG A 15 10.26 1.11 -12.62
C ARG A 15 9.50 2.32 -12.06
N TYR A 16 8.27 2.13 -11.57
CA TYR A 16 7.43 3.21 -11.06
C TYR A 16 7.59 3.44 -9.56
N PHE A 17 8.32 2.57 -8.86
CA PHE A 17 8.45 2.62 -7.41
C PHE A 17 9.88 2.98 -7.02
N SER A 18 10.07 4.13 -6.36
CA SER A 18 11.35 4.56 -5.80
C SER A 18 11.78 3.70 -4.59
N ALA A 19 10.82 3.13 -3.88
CA ALA A 19 11.04 2.22 -2.76
C ALA A 19 9.94 1.14 -2.73
N VAL A 20 10.30 -0.05 -2.27
CA VAL A 20 9.36 -1.16 -2.04
C VAL A 20 9.58 -1.65 -0.62
N VAL A 21 8.50 -1.77 0.15
CA VAL A 21 8.46 -2.36 1.49
C VAL A 21 7.43 -3.47 1.48
N SER A 22 7.78 -4.60 2.07
CA SER A 22 6.95 -5.79 2.15
C SER A 22 6.89 -6.32 3.59
N GLY A 23 6.06 -7.35 3.83
CA GLY A 23 6.00 -8.00 5.14
C GLY A 23 7.36 -8.57 5.59
N ASP A 24 8.23 -8.92 4.66
CA ASP A 24 9.58 -9.45 4.95
C ASP A 24 10.54 -8.35 5.47
N ASP A 25 10.19 -7.07 5.28
CA ASP A 25 11.02 -5.92 5.70
C ASP A 25 10.68 -5.45 7.13
N VAL A 26 9.60 -5.95 7.74
CA VAL A 26 9.06 -5.43 9.00
C VAL A 26 8.80 -6.53 10.01
N ARG A 27 8.84 -6.18 11.30
CA ARG A 27 8.57 -7.14 12.39
C ARG A 27 7.08 -7.35 12.63
N ALA A 28 6.30 -6.27 12.57
CA ALA A 28 4.85 -6.31 12.76
C ALA A 28 4.14 -5.95 11.46
N SER A 29 3.19 -6.78 11.03
CA SER A 29 2.33 -6.50 9.90
C SER A 29 1.21 -5.52 10.27
N LYS A 30 0.51 -5.00 9.26
CA LYS A 30 -0.77 -4.28 9.42
C LYS A 30 -1.67 -5.08 10.41
N PRO A 31 -2.30 -4.43 11.41
CA PRO A 31 -2.55 -2.99 11.51
C PRO A 31 -1.44 -2.20 12.23
N ALA A 32 -0.25 -2.77 12.44
CA ALA A 32 0.91 -2.01 12.88
C ALA A 32 1.40 -1.08 11.75
N PRO A 33 1.89 0.14 12.06
CA PRO A 33 2.29 1.13 11.07
C PRO A 33 3.67 0.88 10.45
N ASP A 34 4.38 -0.17 10.87
CA ASP A 34 5.79 -0.42 10.56
C ASP A 34 6.11 -0.33 9.07
N CYS A 35 5.26 -0.88 8.19
CA CYS A 35 5.50 -0.83 6.75
C CYS A 35 5.43 0.60 6.18
N TYR A 36 4.54 1.43 6.72
CA TYR A 36 4.41 2.83 6.33
C TYR A 36 5.55 3.67 6.88
N LEU A 37 5.91 3.49 8.16
CA LEU A 37 7.03 4.20 8.78
C LEU A 37 8.35 3.90 8.06
N LEU A 38 8.58 2.63 7.71
CA LEU A 38 9.76 2.24 6.94
C LEU A 38 9.72 2.80 5.50
N ALA A 39 8.54 2.88 4.88
CA ALA A 39 8.39 3.49 3.56
C ALA A 39 8.72 4.99 3.60
N LEU A 40 8.18 5.74 4.57
CA LEU A 40 8.50 7.16 4.79
C LEU A 40 10.01 7.36 4.99
N GLN A 41 10.63 6.52 5.82
CA GLN A 41 12.08 6.56 6.03
C GLN A 41 12.87 6.32 4.74
N ARG A 42 12.51 5.29 3.95
CA ARG A 42 13.19 4.98 2.67
C ARG A 42 13.00 6.07 1.62
N LEU A 43 11.86 6.75 1.63
CA LEU A 43 11.53 7.84 0.70
C LEU A 43 12.08 9.20 1.15
N GLY A 44 12.40 9.36 2.44
CA GLY A 44 12.90 10.62 3.00
C GLY A 44 11.85 11.72 3.05
N VAL A 45 10.57 11.36 3.22
CA VAL A 45 9.42 12.28 3.26
C VAL A 45 8.65 12.18 4.56
N SER A 46 7.91 13.22 4.91
CA SER A 46 6.99 13.23 6.05
C SER A 46 5.65 12.60 5.70
N SER A 47 4.88 12.23 6.73
CA SER A 47 3.57 11.60 6.54
C SER A 47 2.54 12.52 5.87
N GLY A 48 2.64 13.85 6.10
CA GLY A 48 1.78 14.86 5.48
C GLY A 48 2.06 15.11 3.99
N GLU A 49 3.15 14.56 3.46
CA GLU A 49 3.49 14.58 2.03
C GLU A 49 3.01 13.31 1.31
N CYS A 50 2.36 12.40 2.02
CA CYS A 50 1.97 11.09 1.54
C CYS A 50 0.47 10.87 1.56
N LEU A 51 0.00 10.03 0.64
CA LEU A 51 -1.36 9.51 0.60
C LEU A 51 -1.30 7.98 0.48
N ALA A 52 -1.90 7.28 1.42
CA ALA A 52 -2.07 5.84 1.38
C ALA A 52 -3.28 5.45 0.54
N ILE A 53 -3.21 4.32 -0.18
CA ILE A 53 -4.32 3.71 -0.90
C ILE A 53 -4.49 2.30 -0.33
N GLU A 54 -5.66 2.01 0.23
CA GLU A 54 -5.91 0.74 0.95
C GLU A 54 -7.27 0.14 0.62
N ASP A 55 -7.36 -1.18 0.61
CA ASP A 55 -8.59 -1.94 0.37
C ASP A 55 -9.12 -2.65 1.63
N THR A 56 -8.32 -2.69 2.71
CA THR A 56 -8.66 -3.39 3.96
C THR A 56 -8.68 -2.46 5.17
N GLN A 57 -9.48 -2.82 6.18
CA GLN A 57 -9.52 -2.11 7.47
C GLN A 57 -8.15 -2.11 8.17
N HIS A 58 -7.44 -3.25 8.19
CA HIS A 58 -6.12 -3.34 8.80
C HIS A 58 -5.11 -2.38 8.15
N GLY A 59 -5.20 -2.21 6.83
CA GLY A 59 -4.39 -1.26 6.08
C GLY A 59 -4.70 0.19 6.42
N LEU A 60 -5.99 0.53 6.45
CA LEU A 60 -6.47 1.85 6.86
C LEU A 60 -5.97 2.22 8.28
N GLU A 61 -6.08 1.29 9.23
CA GLU A 61 -5.59 1.49 10.59
C GLU A 61 -4.06 1.68 10.65
N ALA A 62 -3.30 0.92 9.85
CA ALA A 62 -1.85 1.07 9.79
C ALA A 62 -1.43 2.43 9.22
N ALA A 63 -2.08 2.90 8.15
CA ALA A 63 -1.84 4.22 7.55
C ALA A 63 -2.17 5.34 8.54
N SER A 64 -3.32 5.25 9.20
CA SER A 64 -3.75 6.21 10.23
C SER A 64 -2.77 6.28 11.40
N LYS A 65 -2.29 5.14 11.91
CA LYS A 65 -1.27 5.09 12.98
C LYS A 65 0.10 5.63 12.53
N ALA A 66 0.39 5.63 11.24
CA ALA A 66 1.58 6.26 10.67
C ALA A 66 1.40 7.77 10.41
N GLY A 67 0.22 8.33 10.69
CA GLY A 67 -0.10 9.74 10.46
C GLY A 67 -0.23 10.09 8.97
N ILE A 68 -0.54 9.12 8.11
CA ILE A 68 -0.69 9.28 6.67
C ILE A 68 -2.19 9.32 6.33
N ASP A 69 -2.61 10.31 5.55
CA ASP A 69 -3.97 10.36 5.00
C ASP A 69 -4.22 9.16 4.08
N CYS A 70 -5.44 8.61 4.09
CA CYS A 70 -5.72 7.37 3.37
C CYS A 70 -7.00 7.46 2.52
N VAL A 71 -6.89 7.05 1.26
CA VAL A 71 -8.03 6.77 0.39
C VAL A 71 -8.34 5.28 0.49
N ALA A 72 -9.52 4.96 0.99
CA ALA A 72 -10.00 3.58 1.07
C ALA A 72 -10.76 3.19 -0.21
N LEU A 73 -10.40 2.05 -0.80
CA LEU A 73 -11.02 1.42 -1.96
C LEU A 73 -11.50 0.01 -1.57
N PRO A 74 -12.62 -0.09 -0.85
CA PRO A 74 -13.13 -1.40 -0.43
C PRO A 74 -13.44 -2.26 -1.64
N ALA A 75 -13.13 -3.55 -1.54
CA ALA A 75 -13.44 -4.51 -2.59
C ALA A 75 -14.94 -4.45 -2.95
N TYR A 76 -15.23 -4.21 -4.22
CA TYR A 76 -16.60 -4.25 -4.73
C TYR A 76 -17.07 -5.70 -4.77
N SER A 77 -17.99 -6.06 -3.88
CA SER A 77 -18.61 -7.38 -3.81
C SER A 77 -19.96 -7.46 -4.54
N GLY A 78 -20.37 -6.38 -5.20
CA GLY A 78 -21.58 -6.35 -6.00
C GLY A 78 -21.41 -7.01 -7.38
N PRO A 79 -22.51 -7.23 -8.11
CA PRO A 79 -22.44 -7.73 -9.48
C PRO A 79 -21.77 -6.70 -10.39
N PHE A 80 -20.69 -7.09 -11.09
CA PHE A 80 -20.06 -6.23 -12.09
C PHE A 80 -21.06 -5.94 -13.23
N ARG A 81 -21.54 -4.69 -13.29
CA ARG A 81 -22.29 -4.17 -14.44
C ARG A 81 -21.38 -3.24 -15.22
N SER A 82 -21.03 -3.65 -16.44
CA SER A 82 -20.37 -2.72 -17.37
C SER A 82 -21.32 -1.55 -17.65
N LEU A 83 -20.90 -0.33 -17.32
CA LEU A 83 -21.62 0.90 -17.65
C LEU A 83 -21.42 1.29 -19.12
N ILE A 84 -20.49 0.63 -19.81
CA ILE A 84 -20.21 0.83 -21.23
C ILE A 84 -20.52 -0.49 -21.93
N PRO A 85 -21.50 -0.53 -22.84
CA PRO A 85 -21.69 -1.71 -23.68
C PRO A 85 -20.45 -1.89 -24.57
N VAL A 86 -19.88 -3.10 -24.56
CA VAL A 86 -18.92 -3.55 -25.58
C VAL A 86 -19.65 -3.95 -26.86
#